data_AF-A0A5E8V5A4-F1
#
_entry.id   AF-A0A5E8V5A4-F1
#
_cell.length_a   1.000
_cell.length_b   1.000
_cell.length_c   1.000
_cell.angle_alpha   90.00
_cell.angle_beta   90.00
_cell.angle_gamma   90.00
#
_symmetry.space_group_name_H-M   'P 1'
#
loop_
_entity.id
_entity.type
_entity.pdbx_description
1 polymer ?
#
loop_
_entity_poly.entity_id
_entity_poly.type
_entity_poly.pdbx_seq_one_letter_code
_entity_poly.pdbx_strand_id
1 'polypeptide(L)' 'MADLTSRARANMDVVLEQVCRELPNGGDHESRKFIAQQMVEAAEAGHFTLTDLTAVARRAMIDLKNRPKSA' A
#
# COMPACT_ATOMS: atom_id res chain seq x y z
N MET A 1 -3.70 -19.07 2.70
CA MET A 1 -4.40 -17.81 2.36
C MET A 1 -5.15 -17.41 3.61
N ALA A 2 -4.58 -16.53 4.44
CA ALA A 2 -5.34 -16.01 5.57
C ALA A 2 -6.54 -15.26 4.99
N ASP A 3 -7.76 -15.64 5.36
CA ASP A 3 -8.95 -14.90 4.96
C ASP A 3 -8.82 -13.48 5.53
N LEU A 4 -8.36 -12.55 4.69
CA LEU A 4 -8.27 -11.14 5.00
C LEU A 4 -9.66 -10.69 5.43
N THR A 5 -9.80 -10.38 6.72
CA THR A 5 -11.08 -9.95 7.27
C THR A 5 -11.63 -8.78 6.45
N SER A 6 -12.95 -8.66 6.35
CA SER A 6 -13.59 -7.55 5.62
C SER A 6 -13.12 -6.18 6.12
N ARG A 7 -12.76 -6.08 7.41
CA ARG A 7 -12.15 -4.89 8.02
C ARG A 7 -10.74 -4.61 7.50
N ALA A 8 -9.90 -5.63 7.38
CA ALA A 8 -8.56 -5.48 6.81
C ALA A 8 -8.63 -4.97 5.37
N ARG A 9 -9.53 -5.53 4.55
CA ARG A 9 -9.75 -5.08 3.17
C ARG A 9 -10.22 -3.63 3.11
N ALA A 10 -11.22 -3.25 3.92
CA ALA A 10 -11.70 -1.87 3.98
C ALA A 10 -10.60 -0.88 4.41
N ASN A 11 -9.77 -1.26 5.39
CA ASN A 11 -8.62 -0.44 5.78
C ASN A 11 -7.61 -0.30 4.63
N MET A 12 -7.33 -1.38 3.89
CA MET A 12 -6.42 -1.35 2.75
C MET A 12 -6.92 -0.41 1.65
N ASP A 13 -8.21 -0.47 1.31
CA ASP A 13 -8.80 0.38 0.28
C ASP A 13 -8.67 1.87 0.63
N VAL A 14 -8.99 2.22 1.89
CA VAL A 14 -8.86 3.61 2.40
C VAL A 14 -7.41 4.09 2.34
N VAL A 15 -6.47 3.27 2.84
CA VAL A 15 -5.05 3.64 2.89
C VAL A 15 -4.46 3.73 1.49
N LEU A 16 -4.81 2.81 0.59
CA LEU A 16 -4.32 2.81 -0.78
C LEU A 16 -4.78 4.08 -1.50
N GLU A 17 -6.06 4.46 -1.38
CA GLU A 17 -6.57 5.70 -1.94
C GLU A 17 -5.84 6.93 -1.37
N GLN A 18 -5.64 6.98 -0.05
CA GLN A 18 -5.00 8.09 0.63
C GLN A 18 -3.54 8.28 0.18
N VAL A 19 -2.74 7.21 0.19
CA VAL A 19 -1.32 7.28 -0.17
C VAL A 19 -1.14 7.53 -1.66
N CYS A 20 -1.95 6.90 -2.50
CA CYS A 20 -1.82 7.08 -3.94
C CYS A 20 -2.18 8.50 -4.38
N ARG A 21 -3.09 9.21 -3.68
CA ARG A 21 -3.36 10.64 -3.93
C ARG A 21 -2.14 11.55 -3.74
N GLU A 22 -1.14 11.14 -2.96
CA GLU A 22 0.12 11.88 -2.79
C GLU A 22 1.12 11.67 -3.94
N LEU A 23 0.83 10.75 -4.87
CA LEU A 23 1.60 10.53 -6.09
C LEU A 23 1.08 11.43 -7.23
N PRO A 24 1.95 11.83 -8.18
CA PRO A 24 1.50 12.53 -9.39
C PRO A 24 0.39 11.76 -10.10
N ASN A 25 -0.72 12.43 -10.41
CA ASN A 25 -1.92 11.83 -11.02
C ASN A 25 -2.51 10.64 -10.24
N GLY A 26 -2.24 10.54 -8.94
CA GLY A 26 -2.70 9.41 -8.14
C GLY A 26 -1.86 8.14 -8.32
N GLY A 27 -0.69 8.21 -8.96
CA GLY A 27 0.17 7.06 -9.27
C GLY A 27 -0.33 6.23 -10.46
N ASP A 28 0.60 5.62 -11.19
CA ASP A 28 0.27 4.67 -12.25
C ASP A 28 -0.20 3.32 -11.68
N HIS A 29 -0.73 2.46 -12.56
CA HIS A 29 -1.25 1.15 -12.16
C HIS A 29 -0.19 0.31 -11.43
N GLU A 30 1.07 0.35 -11.87
CA GLU A 30 2.16 -0.42 -11.28
C GLU A 30 2.55 0.09 -9.89
N SER A 31 2.59 1.40 -9.68
CA SER A 31 2.83 2.01 -8.37
C SER A 31 1.73 1.64 -7.37
N ARG A 32 0.47 1.72 -7.80
CA ARG A 32 -0.68 1.32 -6.97
C ARG A 32 -0.63 -0.15 -6.62
N LYS A 33 -0.33 -1.00 -7.60
CA LYS A 33 -0.20 -2.45 -7.43
C LYS A 33 0.93 -2.79 -6.45
N PHE A 34 2.09 -2.16 -6.58
CA PHE A 34 3.22 -2.36 -5.68
C PHE A 34 2.85 -2.00 -4.23
N ILE A 35 2.25 -0.83 -4.00
CA ILE A 35 1.81 -0.42 -2.66
C ILE A 35 0.79 -1.41 -2.08
N ALA A 36 -0.20 -1.84 -2.88
CA ALA A 36 -1.21 -2.80 -2.45
C ALA A 36 -0.60 -4.17 -2.08
N GLN A 37 0.40 -4.64 -2.85
CA GLN A 37 1.10 -5.89 -2.55
C GLN A 37 1.81 -5.85 -1.19
N GLN A 38 2.53 -4.75 -0.89
CA GLN A 38 3.19 -4.59 0.41
C GLN A 38 2.17 -4.63 1.57
N MET A 39 0.98 -4.06 1.38
CA MET A 39 -0.08 -4.08 2.38
C MET A 39 -0.69 -5.48 2.56
N VAL A 40 -0.85 -6.25 1.48
CA VAL A 40 -1.28 -7.65 1.55
C VAL A 40 -0.27 -8.48 2.33
N GLU A 41 1.02 -8.37 2.02
CA GLU A 41 2.09 -9.09 2.74
C GLU A 41 2.09 -8.75 4.24
N ALA A 42 1.93 -7.46 4.58
CA ALA A 42 1.85 -7.02 5.97
C ALA A 42 0.64 -7.62 6.69
N ALA A 43 -0.51 -7.64 6.04
CA ALA A 43 -1.71 -8.25 6.62
C ALA A 43 -1.60 -9.77 6.73
N GLU A 44 -1.00 -10.46 5.76
CA GLU A 44 -0.70 -11.89 5.89
C GLU A 44 0.23 -12.18 7.08
N ALA A 45 1.12 -11.24 7.41
CA ALA A 45 1.97 -11.30 8.61
C ALA A 45 1.26 -10.88 9.92
N GLY A 46 -0.03 -10.52 9.88
CA GLY A 46 -0.83 -10.17 11.06
C GLY A 46 -1.05 -8.68 11.28
N HIS A 47 -0.59 -7.81 10.38
CA HIS A 47 -0.72 -6.36 10.48
C HIS A 47 -1.99 -5.86 9.77
N PHE A 48 -3.10 -5.80 10.51
CA PHE A 48 -4.42 -5.46 9.93
C PHE A 48 -4.95 -4.07 10.30
N THR A 49 -4.26 -3.36 11.19
CA THR A 49 -4.74 -2.05 11.67
C THR A 49 -4.52 -0.98 10.62
N LEU A 50 -5.35 0.07 10.67
CA LEU A 50 -5.21 1.22 9.77
C LEU A 50 -3.82 1.86 9.91
N THR A 51 -3.31 1.95 11.14
CA THR A 51 -1.99 2.50 11.43
C THR A 51 -0.88 1.68 10.80
N ASP A 52 -0.89 0.36 10.97
CA ASP A 52 0.15 -0.53 10.42
C ASP A 52 0.16 -0.47 8.89
N LEU A 53 -1.03 -0.60 8.29
CA LEU A 53 -1.20 -0.55 6.84
C LEU A 53 -0.77 0.81 6.26
N THR A 54 -1.06 1.92 6.97
CA THR A 54 -0.61 3.26 6.59
C THR A 54 0.92 3.37 6.63
N ALA A 55 1.56 2.84 7.67
CA ALA A 55 3.01 2.88 7.81
C ALA A 55 3.69 2.11 6.66
N VAL A 56 3.20 0.92 6.34
CA VAL A 56 3.70 0.09 5.23
C VAL A 56 3.49 0.77 3.88
N ALA A 57 2.29 1.29 3.62
CA ALA A 57 1.97 1.95 2.37
C ALA A 57 2.81 3.21 2.14
N ARG A 58 3.03 4.03 3.18
CA ARG A 58 3.91 5.21 3.10
C ARG A 58 5.36 4.82 2.85
N ARG A 59 5.83 3.74 3.48
CA ARG A 59 7.18 3.23 3.22
C ARG A 59 7.33 2.79 1.75
N ALA A 60 6.38 1.99 1.25
CA ALA A 60 6.34 1.56 -0.14
C ALA A 60 6.32 2.73 -1.13
N MET A 61 5.56 3.79 -0.82
CA MET A 61 5.54 5.01 -1.63
C MET A 61 6.90 5.72 -1.66
N ILE A 62 7.60 5.82 -0.52
CA ILE A 62 8.95 6.40 -0.45
C ILE A 62 9.93 5.56 -1.26
N ASP A 63 9.84 4.23 -1.16
CA ASP A 63 10.70 3.31 -1.91
C ASP A 63 10.46 3.44 -3.43
N LEU A 64 9.21 3.65 -3.88
CA LEU A 64 8.90 3.98 -5.27
C LEU A 64 9.53 5.31 -5.72
N LYS A 65 9.47 6.35 -4.89
CA LYS A 65 10.08 7.66 -5.20
C LYS A 65 11.60 7.60 -5.27
N ASN A 66 12.20 6.70 -4.50
CA ASN A 66 13.66 6.51 -4.43
C ASN A 66 14.20 5.48 -5.41
N ARG A 67 13.34 4.71 -6.12
CA ARG A 67 13.80 3.81 -7.17
C ARG A 67 14.48 4.66 -8.26
N PRO A 68 15.73 4.33 -8.65
CA PRO A 68 16.35 4.98 -9.78
C PRO A 68 15.44 4.78 -10.99
N LYS A 69 15.05 5.86 -11.66
CA LYS A 69 14.44 5.76 -12.98
C LYS A 69 15.49 5.09 -13.85
N SER A 70 15.31 3.80 -14.17
CA SER A 70 16.07 3.18 -15.26
C SER A 70 15.77 4.01 -16.50
N ALA A 71 16.76 4.80 -16.90
CA ALA A 71 16.76 5.62 -18.09
C ALA A 71 16.85 4.76 -19.35
#